data_AF-A0A560SA63-F1
#
_entry.id   AF-A0A560SA63-F1
#
_cell.length_a   1.000
_cell.length_b   1.000
_cell.length_c   1.000
_cell.angle_alpha   90.00
_cell.angle_beta   90.00
_cell.angle_gamma   90.00
#
_symmetry.space_group_name_H-M   'P 1'
#
loop_
_entity.id
_entity.type
_entity.pdbx_description
1 polymer ?
#
loop_
_entity_poly.entity_id
_entity_poly.type
_entity_poly.pdbx_seq_one_letter_code
_entity_poly.pdbx_strand_id
1 'polypeptide(L)'
;MSLGPFWPARWIASYPDMGAAVEGVLPRLPGQTLLSKKAPEWSTGVQKAASGRRRTTAYYPAPLWSFQLSYNAVRKRPGLDEWSRLIEFFNQRKGQFGEFLFFDRSDHLVTLQRFGTGDGTTRTFQLSREIGHWVEPVYGVVNVDVVTVSGAPTSAFTVDELGRITFTVAPPVNAALVWSGAFYFRCAFEADSLDGAQPYRAIWELKNIAFTSIKP
;
A
#
# COMPACT_ATOMS: atom_id res chain seq x y z
N MET A 1 38.24 -14.86 11.11
CA MET A 1 37.12 -14.35 10.29
C MET A 1 36.52 -15.53 9.53
N SER A 2 35.48 -16.15 10.09
CA SER A 2 34.74 -17.22 9.41
C SER A 2 33.65 -16.55 8.59
N LEU A 3 33.80 -16.59 7.27
CA LEU A 3 32.73 -16.26 6.34
C LEU A 3 31.70 -17.39 6.43
N GLY A 4 30.69 -17.19 7.28
CA GLY A 4 29.50 -18.04 7.30
C GLY A 4 28.84 -18.07 5.91
N PRO A 5 28.02 -19.09 5.62
CA PRO A 5 27.47 -19.30 4.29
C PRO A 5 26.72 -18.05 3.85
N PHE A 6 27.07 -17.54 2.67
CA PHE A 6 26.39 -16.45 1.99
C PHE A 6 24.95 -16.90 1.73
N TRP A 7 24.04 -16.52 2.62
CA TRP A 7 22.62 -16.61 2.33
C TRP A 7 22.36 -15.75 1.09
N PRO A 8 21.82 -16.30 0.00
CA PRO A 8 21.52 -15.49 -1.17
C PRO A 8 20.58 -14.36 -0.76
N ALA A 9 20.81 -13.17 -1.33
CA ALA A 9 19.90 -12.04 -1.18
C ALA A 9 18.45 -12.48 -1.49
N ARG A 10 17.47 -11.87 -0.81
CA ARG A 10 16.04 -12.23 -0.75
C ARG A 10 15.31 -12.16 -2.12
N TRP A 11 15.98 -12.26 -3.26
CA TRP A 11 15.38 -12.23 -4.60
C TRP A 11 14.86 -13.60 -5.10
N ILE A 12 15.04 -14.67 -4.31
CA ILE A 12 14.21 -15.89 -4.38
C ILE A 12 13.08 -15.83 -3.32
N ALA A 13 12.96 -14.73 -2.56
CA ALA A 13 11.75 -14.48 -1.77
C ALA A 13 10.69 -13.95 -2.72
N SER A 14 9.60 -14.71 -2.83
CA SER A 14 8.37 -14.22 -3.43
C SER A 14 7.99 -12.89 -2.76
N TYR A 15 7.73 -11.85 -3.56
CA TYR A 15 7.07 -10.62 -3.09
C TYR A 15 5.88 -10.98 -2.18
N PRO A 16 5.48 -10.13 -1.22
CA PRO A 16 4.42 -10.47 -0.27
C PRO A 16 3.06 -10.78 -0.93
N ASP A 17 2.86 -10.34 -2.18
CA ASP A 17 1.70 -10.63 -3.01
C ASP A 17 1.80 -11.98 -3.78
N MET A 18 2.96 -12.64 -3.78
CA MET A 18 3.23 -13.91 -4.48
C MET A 18 3.33 -15.10 -3.52
N GLY A 19 2.61 -16.19 -3.80
CA GLY A 19 2.98 -17.52 -3.32
C GLY A 19 2.49 -17.95 -1.93
N ALA A 20 1.94 -17.05 -1.13
CA ALA A 20 1.08 -17.37 0.01
C ALA A 20 -0.03 -16.32 0.03
N ALA A 21 -1.28 -16.73 0.24
CA ALA A 21 -2.35 -15.77 0.48
C ALA A 21 -2.06 -15.10 1.82
N VAL A 22 -1.26 -14.02 1.80
CA VAL A 22 -1.17 -13.14 2.95
C VAL A 22 -2.57 -12.59 3.14
N GLU A 23 -3.18 -12.97 4.26
CA GLU A 23 -4.54 -12.57 4.58
C GLU A 23 -4.63 -11.04 4.51
N GLY A 24 -5.69 -10.52 3.89
CA GLY A 24 -5.81 -9.08 3.73
C GLY A 24 -5.14 -8.51 2.48
N VAL A 25 -4.21 -9.21 1.82
CA VAL A 25 -3.46 -8.66 0.67
C VAL A 25 -4.05 -9.15 -0.67
N LEU A 26 -4.28 -8.23 -1.61
CA LEU A 26 -4.74 -8.55 -2.96
C LEU A 26 -3.73 -9.48 -3.64
N PRO A 27 -4.11 -10.72 -4.01
CA PRO A 27 -3.17 -11.70 -4.51
C PRO A 27 -2.67 -11.33 -5.91
N ARG A 28 -1.36 -11.51 -6.13
CA ARG A 28 -0.80 -11.48 -7.47
C ARG A 28 -1.03 -12.81 -8.17
N LEU A 29 -1.66 -12.74 -9.34
CA LEU A 29 -1.90 -13.91 -10.18
C LEU A 29 -1.13 -13.75 -11.51
N PRO A 30 -0.63 -14.84 -12.12
CA PRO A 30 0.13 -14.79 -13.37
C PRO A 30 -0.58 -14.08 -14.54
N GLY A 31 -1.91 -14.05 -14.54
CA GLY A 31 -2.72 -13.33 -15.52
C GLY A 31 -2.84 -11.83 -15.30
N GLN A 32 -2.34 -11.29 -14.19
CA GLN A 32 -2.41 -9.88 -13.84
C GLN A 32 -1.51 -9.05 -14.76
N THR A 33 -2.10 -8.08 -15.44
CA THR A 33 -1.36 -7.11 -16.23
C THR A 33 -0.64 -6.10 -15.33
N LEU A 34 0.17 -5.23 -15.93
CA LEU A 34 0.56 -3.99 -15.26
C LEU A 34 -0.69 -3.16 -14.90
N LEU A 35 -0.53 -2.23 -13.96
CA LEU A 35 -1.57 -1.27 -13.60
C LEU A 35 -2.08 -0.57 -14.85
N SER A 36 -3.38 -0.71 -15.12
CA SER A 36 -4.05 -0.03 -16.21
C SER A 36 -4.33 1.44 -15.85
N LYS A 37 -4.46 1.74 -14.55
CA LYS A 37 -4.61 3.10 -14.00
C LYS A 37 -3.95 3.18 -12.63
N LYS A 38 -3.29 4.30 -12.38
CA LYS A 38 -2.90 4.79 -11.06
C LYS A 38 -2.99 6.32 -11.06
N ALA A 39 -3.88 6.90 -10.26
CA ALA A 39 -4.08 8.36 -10.24
C ALA A 39 -4.36 8.90 -8.84
N PRO A 40 -3.79 10.07 -8.47
CA PRO A 40 -4.15 10.76 -7.24
C PRO A 40 -5.47 11.51 -7.41
N GLU A 41 -6.33 11.45 -6.40
CA GLU A 41 -7.66 12.05 -6.35
C GLU A 41 -7.81 12.98 -5.15
N TRP A 42 -8.15 14.23 -5.43
CA TRP A 42 -8.36 15.28 -4.44
C TRP A 42 -9.84 15.65 -4.37
N SER A 43 -10.38 15.70 -3.15
CA SER A 43 -11.70 16.27 -2.91
C SER A 43 -11.55 17.75 -2.52
N THR A 44 -12.06 18.65 -3.37
CA THR A 44 -12.01 20.10 -3.12
C THR A 44 -13.37 20.75 -3.34
N GLY A 45 -13.77 21.63 -2.43
CA GLY A 45 -14.94 22.49 -2.56
C GLY A 45 -14.56 23.82 -3.17
N VAL A 46 -15.22 24.21 -4.27
CA VAL A 46 -14.97 25.49 -4.95
C VAL A 46 -16.24 26.32 -4.97
N GLN A 47 -16.23 27.45 -4.28
CA GLN A 47 -17.34 28.39 -4.23
C GLN A 47 -16.96 29.69 -4.96
N LYS A 48 -17.82 30.16 -5.86
CA LYS A 48 -17.64 31.42 -6.60
C LYS A 48 -18.66 32.45 -6.09
N ALA A 49 -18.19 33.61 -5.66
CA ALA A 49 -19.04 34.73 -5.27
C ALA A 49 -19.53 35.50 -6.51
N ALA A 50 -20.64 36.22 -6.38
CA ALA A 50 -21.14 37.13 -7.42
C ALA A 50 -20.11 38.21 -7.84
N SER A 51 -19.18 38.55 -6.95
CA SER A 51 -18.04 39.45 -7.23
C SER A 51 -16.92 38.82 -8.07
N GLY A 52 -17.04 37.55 -8.48
CA GLY A 52 -16.00 36.80 -9.19
C GLY A 52 -14.89 36.22 -8.31
N ARG A 53 -14.88 36.50 -7.00
CA ARG A 53 -13.92 35.91 -6.06
C ARG A 53 -14.18 34.42 -5.86
N ARG A 54 -13.11 33.64 -5.73
CA ARG A 54 -13.14 32.18 -5.51
C ARG A 54 -12.70 31.85 -4.09
N ARG A 55 -13.51 31.06 -3.37
CA ARG A 55 -13.12 30.42 -2.11
C ARG A 55 -12.96 28.92 -2.36
N THR A 56 -11.85 28.36 -1.87
CA THR A 56 -11.55 26.93 -2.03
C THR A 56 -11.29 26.28 -0.69
N THR A 57 -11.75 25.04 -0.55
CA THR A 57 -11.48 24.18 0.62
C THR A 57 -10.98 22.83 0.13
N ALA A 58 -9.82 22.40 0.60
CA ALA A 58 -9.34 21.03 0.39
C ALA A 58 -9.91 20.15 1.50
N TYR A 59 -10.69 19.12 1.15
CA TYR A 59 -11.31 18.23 2.13
C TYR A 59 -10.38 17.09 2.55
N TYR A 60 -9.46 16.71 1.68
CA TYR A 60 -8.47 15.68 2.00
C TYR A 60 -7.13 16.31 2.38
N PRO A 61 -6.41 15.77 3.38
CA PRO A 61 -5.04 16.21 3.71
C PRO A 61 -3.96 15.62 2.79
N ALA A 62 -4.26 14.50 2.14
CA ALA A 62 -3.44 13.78 1.16
C ALA A 62 -4.36 13.23 0.06
N PRO A 63 -3.90 12.92 -1.16
CA PRO A 63 -4.79 12.36 -2.17
C PRO A 63 -5.29 10.95 -1.75
N LEU A 64 -6.39 10.52 -2.34
CA LEU A 64 -6.67 9.08 -2.47
C LEU A 64 -6.05 8.59 -3.78
N TRP A 65 -5.69 7.33 -3.88
CA TRP A 65 -5.15 6.73 -5.08
C TRP A 65 -6.18 5.81 -5.69
N SER A 66 -6.62 6.09 -6.92
CA SER A 66 -7.43 5.15 -7.70
C SER A 66 -6.55 4.25 -8.53
N PHE A 67 -6.85 2.95 -8.48
CA PHE A 67 -6.13 1.90 -9.18
C PHE A 67 -7.09 1.12 -10.07
N GLN A 68 -6.57 0.65 -11.20
CA GLN A 68 -7.29 -0.29 -12.06
C GLN A 68 -6.36 -1.40 -12.51
N LEU A 69 -6.80 -2.64 -12.32
CA LEU A 69 -6.11 -3.84 -12.72
C LEU A 69 -6.94 -4.66 -13.70
N SER A 70 -6.23 -5.32 -14.61
CA SER A 70 -6.79 -6.32 -15.50
C SER A 70 -6.11 -7.66 -15.27
N TYR A 71 -6.89 -8.73 -15.36
CA TYR A 71 -6.44 -10.10 -15.39
C TYR A 71 -6.86 -10.70 -16.73
N ASN A 72 -5.92 -10.92 -17.64
CA ASN A 72 -6.23 -11.41 -18.98
C ASN A 72 -6.39 -12.94 -19.04
N ALA A 73 -5.74 -13.66 -18.12
CA ALA A 73 -5.78 -15.12 -18.09
C ALA A 73 -5.65 -15.64 -16.66
N VAL A 74 -6.80 -15.90 -16.04
CA VAL A 74 -6.92 -16.49 -14.71
C VAL A 74 -7.30 -17.96 -14.86
N ARG A 75 -6.48 -18.85 -14.32
CA ARG A 75 -6.67 -20.30 -14.49
C ARG A 75 -7.67 -20.83 -13.48
N LYS A 76 -8.56 -21.72 -13.95
CA LYS A 76 -9.49 -22.50 -13.12
C LYS A 76 -9.33 -23.98 -13.45
N ARG A 77 -8.34 -24.64 -12.83
CA ARG A 77 -8.08 -26.08 -12.99
C ARG A 77 -7.45 -26.69 -11.73
N PRO A 78 -7.50 -28.02 -11.54
CA PRO A 78 -6.86 -28.67 -10.40
C PRO A 78 -5.38 -28.28 -10.27
N GLY A 79 -4.97 -27.92 -9.05
CA GLY A 79 -3.61 -27.45 -8.73
C GLY A 79 -3.31 -25.99 -9.08
N LEU A 80 -4.13 -25.34 -9.92
CA LEU A 80 -3.97 -23.96 -10.36
C LEU A 80 -5.36 -23.29 -10.47
N ASP A 81 -5.99 -23.07 -9.32
CA ASP A 81 -7.28 -22.40 -9.20
C ASP A 81 -7.11 -20.96 -8.69
N GLU A 82 -6.71 -20.09 -9.61
CA GLU A 82 -6.49 -18.67 -9.39
C GLU A 82 -7.81 -17.90 -9.38
N TRP A 83 -8.79 -18.39 -10.15
CA TRP A 83 -10.12 -17.81 -10.22
C TRP A 83 -10.82 -17.89 -8.88
N SER A 84 -10.90 -19.09 -8.28
CA SER A 84 -11.57 -19.26 -6.99
C SER A 84 -10.90 -18.44 -5.89
N ARG A 85 -9.56 -18.28 -5.93
CA ARG A 85 -8.82 -17.41 -5.00
C ARG A 85 -9.23 -15.94 -5.10
N LEU A 86 -9.39 -15.42 -6.32
CA LEU A 86 -9.80 -14.02 -6.53
C LEU A 86 -11.25 -13.79 -6.09
N ILE A 87 -12.15 -14.73 -6.43
CA ILE A 87 -13.56 -14.66 -6.02
C ILE A 87 -13.71 -14.80 -4.51
N GLU A 88 -12.97 -15.71 -3.88
CA GLU A 88 -12.92 -15.86 -2.43
C GLU A 88 -12.47 -14.56 -1.76
N PHE A 89 -11.38 -13.96 -2.25
CA PHE A 89 -10.88 -12.69 -1.74
C PHE A 89 -11.95 -11.58 -1.84
N PHE A 90 -12.61 -11.44 -2.99
CA PHE A 90 -13.69 -10.47 -3.18
C PHE A 90 -14.86 -10.70 -2.23
N ASN A 91 -15.30 -11.96 -2.08
CA ASN A 91 -16.41 -12.32 -1.20
C ASN A 91 -16.08 -12.12 0.29
N GLN A 92 -14.84 -12.37 0.71
CA GLN A 92 -14.38 -12.08 2.07
C GLN A 92 -14.42 -10.56 2.38
N ARG A 93 -14.33 -9.70 1.36
CA ARG A 93 -14.49 -8.24 1.49
C ARG A 93 -15.92 -7.75 1.28
N LYS A 94 -16.83 -8.60 0.79
CA LYS A 94 -18.23 -8.24 0.53
C LYS A 94 -18.35 -7.00 -0.37
N GLY A 95 -17.59 -6.96 -1.46
CA GLY A 95 -17.62 -5.82 -2.39
C GLY A 95 -16.92 -4.58 -1.83
N GLN A 96 -17.61 -3.43 -1.84
CA GLN A 96 -17.08 -2.15 -1.38
C GLN A 96 -16.91 -2.07 0.16
N PHE A 97 -17.52 -2.98 0.92
CA PHE A 97 -17.56 -2.92 2.37
C PHE A 97 -16.18 -3.13 3.02
N GLY A 98 -15.45 -4.16 2.59
CA GLY A 98 -14.23 -4.62 3.24
C GLY A 98 -12.98 -3.97 2.65
N GLU A 99 -12.05 -3.64 3.53
CA GLU A 99 -10.74 -3.13 3.15
C GLU A 99 -9.72 -4.23 2.89
N PHE A 100 -8.70 -3.91 2.11
CA PHE A 100 -7.59 -4.80 1.83
C PHE A 100 -6.31 -4.02 1.54
N LEU A 101 -5.19 -4.73 1.55
CA LEU A 101 -3.87 -4.20 1.25
C LEU A 101 -3.50 -4.52 -0.20
N PHE A 102 -3.01 -3.52 -0.92
CA PHE A 102 -2.53 -3.65 -2.29
C PHE A 102 -1.02 -3.37 -2.34
N PHE A 103 -0.26 -4.32 -2.87
CA PHE A 103 1.18 -4.19 -3.07
C PHE A 103 1.47 -3.72 -4.50
N ASP A 104 1.79 -2.44 -4.67
CA ASP A 104 2.16 -1.89 -5.96
C ASP A 104 3.65 -2.08 -6.24
N ARG A 105 3.99 -3.08 -7.06
CA ARG A 105 5.38 -3.39 -7.42
C ARG A 105 6.14 -2.25 -8.10
N SER A 106 5.45 -1.23 -8.61
CA SER A 106 6.11 -0.03 -9.16
C SER A 106 6.40 1.04 -8.10
N ASP A 107 5.71 1.02 -6.96
CA ASP A 107 5.73 2.06 -5.94
C ASP A 107 5.37 1.45 -4.58
N HIS A 108 6.36 0.82 -3.95
CA HIS A 108 6.21 0.11 -2.68
C HIS A 108 7.41 0.29 -1.75
N LEU A 109 8.46 0.99 -2.18
CA LEU A 109 9.71 1.11 -1.43
C LEU A 109 9.90 2.53 -0.94
N VAL A 110 10.41 2.65 0.28
CA VAL A 110 10.90 3.89 0.86
C VAL A 110 12.36 3.70 1.22
N THR A 111 13.22 4.63 0.82
CA THR A 111 14.67 4.57 1.07
C THR A 111 15.12 5.82 1.79
N LEU A 112 15.57 5.68 3.03
CA LEU A 112 16.16 6.73 3.86
C LEU A 112 15.32 8.01 3.90
N GLN A 113 14.01 7.87 4.00
CA GLN A 113 13.11 9.01 4.02
C GLN A 113 12.87 9.51 5.44
N ARG A 114 12.96 10.82 5.62
CA ARG A 114 12.55 11.48 6.86
C ARG A 114 11.03 11.48 6.98
N PHE A 115 10.52 10.94 8.08
CA PHE A 115 9.08 10.92 8.37
C PHE A 115 8.69 11.83 9.55
N GLY A 116 9.68 12.30 10.32
CA GLY A 116 9.40 13.14 11.48
C GLY A 116 10.62 13.81 12.08
N THR A 117 10.36 14.54 13.16
CA THR A 117 11.38 15.17 13.99
C THR A 117 11.01 14.95 15.45
N GLY A 118 11.96 14.48 16.25
CA GLY A 118 11.78 14.34 17.68
C GLY A 118 11.62 15.70 18.37
N ASP A 119 10.77 15.75 19.39
CA ASP A 119 10.53 16.91 20.24
C ASP A 119 10.92 16.64 21.71
N GLY A 120 11.45 15.45 22.02
CA GLY A 120 11.79 15.01 23.37
C GLY A 120 10.62 14.47 24.20
N THR A 121 9.38 14.50 23.69
CA THR A 121 8.17 14.11 24.44
C THR A 121 7.26 13.14 23.69
N THR A 122 7.01 13.39 22.41
CA THR A 122 6.19 12.56 21.53
C THR A 122 6.92 11.26 21.22
N ARG A 123 6.23 10.13 21.40
CA ARG A 123 6.77 8.78 21.13
C ARG A 123 6.22 8.15 19.87
N THR A 124 5.05 8.61 19.42
CA THR A 124 4.33 8.00 18.31
C THR A 124 4.33 8.95 17.12
N PHE A 125 4.69 8.42 15.96
CA PHE A 125 4.78 9.15 14.70
C PHE A 125 4.14 8.32 13.60
N GLN A 126 3.59 8.98 12.57
CA GLN A 126 3.07 8.32 11.39
C GLN A 126 4.22 8.15 10.37
N LEU A 127 4.44 6.93 9.89
CA LEU A 127 5.35 6.72 8.74
C LEU A 127 4.77 7.41 7.51
N SER A 128 5.65 7.98 6.71
CA SER A 128 5.28 8.68 5.48
C SER A 128 6.16 8.25 4.33
N ARG A 129 5.65 8.43 3.11
CA ARG A 129 6.37 8.25 1.86
C ARG A 129 6.44 9.56 1.07
N GLU A 130 7.42 9.69 0.19
CA GLU A 130 7.58 10.87 -0.67
C GLU A 130 7.45 10.51 -2.14
N ILE A 131 6.81 11.40 -2.91
CA ILE A 131 6.85 11.41 -4.36
C ILE A 131 7.42 12.77 -4.77
N GLY A 132 8.71 12.77 -5.15
CA GLY A 132 9.45 14.02 -5.32
C GLY A 132 9.50 14.78 -3.99
N HIS A 133 8.85 15.94 -3.91
CA HIS A 133 8.75 16.74 -2.68
C HIS A 133 7.39 16.66 -1.99
N TRP A 134 6.46 15.88 -2.54
CA TRP A 134 5.16 15.66 -1.94
C TRP A 134 5.23 14.53 -0.93
N VAL A 135 4.79 14.76 0.31
CA VAL A 135 4.82 13.77 1.40
C VAL A 135 3.41 13.34 1.74
N GLU A 136 3.20 12.04 1.90
CA GLU A 136 1.91 11.48 2.33
C GLU A 136 2.10 10.35 3.35
N PRO A 137 1.12 10.13 4.26
CA PRO A 137 1.19 9.07 5.25
C PRO A 137 1.07 7.68 4.61
N VAL A 138 1.72 6.69 5.23
CA VAL A 138 1.62 5.27 4.88
C VAL A 138 0.66 4.57 5.84
N TYR A 139 -0.35 3.87 5.31
CA TYR A 139 -1.40 3.19 6.09
C TYR A 139 -1.37 1.65 5.98
N GLY A 140 -0.26 1.09 5.48
CA GLY A 140 -0.02 -0.33 5.42
C GLY A 140 1.48 -0.60 5.32
N VAL A 141 2.03 -1.40 6.22
CA VAL A 141 3.47 -1.68 6.27
C VAL A 141 3.72 -3.14 5.91
N VAL A 142 4.65 -3.36 4.97
CA VAL A 142 5.12 -4.70 4.61
C VAL A 142 6.23 -5.09 5.57
N ASN A 143 7.26 -4.24 5.66
CA ASN A 143 8.42 -4.42 6.50
C ASN A 143 9.09 -3.06 6.75
N VAL A 144 9.76 -2.97 7.87
CA VAL A 144 10.65 -1.85 8.21
C VAL A 144 12.06 -2.40 8.28
N ASP A 145 12.91 -2.01 7.34
CA ASP A 145 14.28 -2.53 7.23
C ASP A 145 15.23 -1.74 8.11
N VAL A 146 15.08 -0.41 8.13
CA VAL A 146 15.94 0.49 8.89
C VAL A 146 15.10 1.63 9.45
N VAL A 147 15.31 1.98 10.72
CA VAL A 147 14.91 3.25 11.31
C VAL A 147 16.13 3.87 11.95
N THR A 148 16.36 5.16 11.69
CA THR A 148 17.42 5.91 12.36
C THR A 148 16.86 7.09 13.12
N VAL A 149 17.50 7.39 14.25
CA VAL A 149 17.26 8.58 15.08
C VAL A 149 18.55 9.38 15.08
N SER A 150 18.52 10.59 14.50
CA SER A 150 19.71 11.43 14.29
C SER A 150 20.85 10.70 13.54
N GLY A 151 20.49 9.82 12.59
CA GLY A 151 21.44 9.06 11.78
C GLY A 151 21.94 7.76 12.41
N ALA A 152 21.65 7.49 13.69
CA ALA A 152 21.99 6.23 14.34
C ALA A 152 20.84 5.21 14.16
N PRO A 153 21.10 3.99 13.62
CA PRO A 153 20.06 2.97 13.52
C PRO A 153 19.59 2.52 14.90
N THR A 154 18.29 2.27 15.03
CA THR A 154 17.67 1.78 16.26
C THR A 154 16.73 0.63 15.95
N SER A 155 16.49 -0.25 16.92
CA SER A 155 15.44 -1.27 16.91
C SER A 155 14.46 -1.07 18.07
N ALA A 156 14.61 0.01 18.85
CA ALA A 156 13.83 0.31 20.04
C ALA A 156 12.49 0.99 19.69
N PHE A 157 11.72 0.36 18.82
CA PHE A 157 10.42 0.83 18.37
C PHE A 157 9.50 -0.36 18.02
N THR A 158 8.22 -0.08 17.91
CA THR A 158 7.20 -0.99 17.38
C THR A 158 6.41 -0.26 16.29
N VAL A 159 5.85 -0.98 15.33
CA VAL A 159 5.04 -0.41 14.25
C VAL A 159 3.72 -1.16 14.17
N ASP A 160 2.61 -0.42 14.13
CA ASP A 160 1.29 -1.00 13.95
C ASP A 160 0.95 -1.23 12.46
N GLU A 161 -0.19 -1.88 12.20
CA GLU A 161 -0.67 -2.17 10.84
C GLU A 161 -1.02 -0.92 10.03
N LEU A 162 -1.24 0.22 10.70
CA LEU A 162 -1.55 1.51 10.09
C LEU A 162 -0.29 2.36 9.87
N GLY A 163 0.90 1.81 10.11
CA GLY A 163 2.17 2.51 9.93
C GLY A 163 2.49 3.55 11.00
N ARG A 164 1.89 3.49 12.18
CA ARG A 164 2.33 4.29 13.32
C ARG A 164 3.50 3.61 14.00
N ILE A 165 4.63 4.30 14.01
CA ILE A 165 5.82 3.89 14.73
C ILE A 165 5.79 4.48 16.14
N THR A 166 5.95 3.63 17.15
CA THR A 166 6.03 4.01 18.56
C THR A 166 7.40 3.64 19.13
N PHE A 167 8.17 4.66 19.51
CA PHE A 167 9.47 4.49 20.14
C PHE A 167 9.33 4.17 21.64
N THR A 168 10.22 3.35 22.17
CA THR A 168 10.24 3.03 23.61
C THR A 168 10.56 4.26 24.46
N VAL A 169 11.43 5.13 23.96
CA VAL A 169 11.81 6.42 24.54
C VAL A 169 11.53 7.51 23.51
N ALA A 170 11.01 8.65 23.97
CA ALA A 170 10.74 9.78 23.09
C ALA A 170 12.04 10.23 22.40
N PRO A 171 12.06 10.33 21.06
CA PRO A 171 13.25 10.81 20.37
C PRO A 171 13.63 12.22 20.82
N PRO A 172 14.93 12.53 20.99
CA PRO A 172 15.40 13.83 21.46
C PRO A 172 14.91 14.99 20.60
N VAL A 173 14.92 16.20 21.15
CA VAL A 173 14.56 17.42 20.41
C VAL A 173 15.45 17.56 19.17
N ASN A 174 14.85 17.92 18.04
CA ASN A 174 15.50 18.06 16.74
C ASN A 174 16.10 16.76 16.16
N ALA A 175 15.81 15.59 16.73
CA ALA A 175 16.29 14.32 16.17
C ALA A 175 15.58 14.01 14.85
N ALA A 176 16.33 13.88 13.76
CA ALA A 176 15.77 13.47 12.48
C ALA A 176 15.36 11.99 12.54
N LEU A 177 14.09 11.72 12.26
CA LEU A 177 13.55 10.37 12.23
C LEU A 177 13.44 9.92 10.78
N VAL A 178 14.20 8.88 10.41
CA VAL A 178 14.34 8.42 9.04
C VAL A 178 14.05 6.92 8.98
N TRP A 179 13.36 6.47 7.94
CA TRP A 179 13.06 5.05 7.74
C TRP A 179 13.30 4.58 6.31
N SER A 180 13.56 3.27 6.19
CA SER A 180 13.55 2.51 4.94
C SER A 180 12.72 1.26 5.12
N GLY A 181 12.00 0.85 4.09
CA GLY A 181 11.18 -0.36 4.13
C GLY A 181 10.26 -0.45 2.92
N ALA A 182 9.27 -1.33 3.02
CA ALA A 182 8.23 -1.46 2.02
C ALA A 182 6.83 -1.28 2.62
N PHE A 183 5.90 -0.83 1.80
CA PHE A 183 4.55 -0.48 2.21
C PHE A 183 3.48 -1.03 1.25
N TYR A 184 2.24 -1.05 1.76
CA TYR A 184 1.03 -1.33 0.99
C TYR A 184 0.17 -0.07 0.87
N PHE A 185 -0.65 -0.02 -0.17
CA PHE A 185 -1.82 0.85 -0.20
C PHE A 185 -2.97 0.13 0.50
N ARG A 186 -3.62 0.77 1.46
CA ARG A 186 -4.88 0.28 2.03
C ARG A 186 -6.03 0.75 1.14
N CYS A 187 -6.82 -0.18 0.63
CA CYS A 187 -7.80 0.04 -0.43
C CYS A 187 -9.14 -0.63 -0.12
N ALA A 188 -10.18 -0.20 -0.84
CA ALA A 188 -11.47 -0.88 -0.92
C ALA A 188 -11.90 -0.95 -2.39
N PHE A 189 -12.69 -1.97 -2.74
CA PHE A 189 -13.22 -2.08 -4.11
C PHE A 189 -14.15 -0.91 -4.41
N GLU A 190 -14.19 -0.49 -5.68
CA GLU A 190 -15.10 0.56 -6.14
C GLU A 190 -16.48 0.03 -6.54
N ALA A 191 -16.69 -1.29 -6.55
CA ALA A 191 -17.95 -1.92 -6.95
C ALA A 191 -18.30 -3.14 -6.07
N ASP A 192 -19.60 -3.38 -5.89
CA ASP A 192 -20.13 -4.56 -5.20
C ASP A 192 -20.26 -5.79 -6.11
N SER A 193 -20.00 -5.63 -7.40
CA SER A 193 -19.94 -6.71 -8.38
C SER A 193 -18.53 -6.86 -8.94
N LEU A 194 -18.14 -8.11 -9.19
CA LEU A 194 -16.89 -8.45 -9.85
C LEU A 194 -17.21 -9.21 -11.14
N ASP A 195 -17.09 -8.52 -12.27
CA ASP A 195 -17.39 -9.09 -13.57
C ASP A 195 -16.19 -9.84 -14.14
N GLY A 196 -16.40 -11.12 -14.47
CA GLY A 196 -15.43 -11.92 -15.20
C GLY A 196 -16.07 -12.65 -16.37
N ALA A 197 -15.35 -12.69 -17.49
CA ALA A 197 -15.75 -13.45 -18.66
C ALA A 197 -14.93 -14.75 -18.76
N GLN A 198 -15.54 -15.79 -19.32
CA GLN A 198 -14.89 -17.09 -19.54
C GLN A 198 -14.71 -17.33 -21.05
N PRO A 199 -13.72 -16.71 -21.70
CA PRO A 199 -13.51 -16.85 -23.14
C PRO A 199 -13.11 -18.28 -23.52
N TYR A 200 -12.46 -19.02 -22.60
CA TYR A 200 -12.08 -20.41 -22.81
C TYR A 200 -12.38 -21.24 -21.56
N ARG A 201 -12.77 -22.50 -21.74
CA ARG A 201 -13.25 -23.42 -20.68
C ARG A 201 -12.56 -23.28 -19.32
N ALA A 202 -11.23 -23.24 -19.24
CA ALA A 202 -10.49 -23.21 -17.97
C ALA A 202 -9.81 -21.86 -17.69
N ILE A 203 -10.10 -20.83 -18.48
CA ILE A 203 -9.44 -19.53 -18.42
C ILE A 203 -10.51 -18.44 -18.34
N TRP A 204 -10.36 -17.59 -17.33
CA TRP A 204 -11.21 -16.44 -17.08
C TRP A 204 -10.43 -15.15 -17.34
N GLU A 205 -11.14 -14.07 -17.67
CA GLU A 205 -10.60 -12.72 -17.77
C GLU A 205 -11.44 -11.75 -16.93
N LEU A 206 -10.79 -10.75 -16.33
CA LEU A 206 -11.43 -9.64 -15.61
C LEU A 206 -10.72 -8.35 -16.05
N LYS A 207 -11.41 -7.44 -16.73
CA LYS A 207 -10.75 -6.30 -17.42
C LYS A 207 -10.77 -4.98 -16.64
N ASN A 208 -11.57 -4.87 -15.57
CA ASN A 208 -11.79 -3.59 -14.88
C ASN A 208 -11.92 -3.76 -13.36
N ILE A 209 -10.92 -4.37 -12.72
CA ILE A 209 -10.92 -4.43 -11.25
C ILE A 209 -10.44 -3.07 -10.74
N ALA A 210 -11.40 -2.22 -10.38
CA ALA A 210 -11.16 -0.89 -9.86
C ALA A 210 -11.28 -0.84 -8.34
N PHE A 211 -10.36 -0.12 -7.71
CA PHE A 211 -10.31 0.06 -6.27
C PHE A 211 -9.59 1.36 -5.93
N THR A 212 -10.03 2.01 -4.86
CA THR A 212 -9.46 3.27 -4.38
C THR A 212 -8.81 3.06 -3.02
N SER A 213 -7.71 3.78 -2.75
CA SER A 213 -7.13 3.81 -1.41
C SER A 213 -8.10 4.45 -0.41
N ILE A 214 -8.11 3.96 0.81
CA ILE A 214 -8.91 4.54 1.91
C ILE A 214 -8.00 5.03 3.02
N LYS A 215 -8.54 5.90 3.88
CA LYS A 215 -7.86 6.40 5.08
C LYS A 215 -8.60 5.90 6.32
N PRO A 216 -7.90 5.31 7.30
CA PRO A 216 -8.48 4.86 8.56
C PRO A 216 -8.87 6.03 9.47
#